data_AF-A0A812PAY2-F1
#
_entry.id   AF-A0A812PAY2-F1
#
_cell.length_a   1.000
_cell.length_b   1.000
_cell.length_c   1.000
_cell.angle_alpha   90.00
_cell.angle_beta   90.00
_cell.angle_gamma   90.00
#
_symmetry.space_group_name_H-M   'P 1'
#
loop_
_entity.id
_entity.type
_entity.pdbx_description
1 polymer ?
#
loop_
_entity_poly.entity_id
_entity_poly.type
_entity_poly.pdbx_seq_one_letter_code
_entity_poly.pdbx_strand_id
1 'polypeptide(L)'
;MTSLSAYFCFWRASFLTPLARKRQHWRQKLLAGRDSNPSPVDSGPGRALAARKLCEFYTYFHETIRKRDMHYVAANLLNPLTEPEQLSYAELAGPVMVQWFVSHCWHNPFPDLVESLRRLALSLADGDKSWQDVGCWICSFSNNQWRLDIELGKGDPMASSFNLALLSPTCKGTAMILDENAQALRRSWCLFEVFQTFRLSAERRDHEGLLMCTPAGVLQRGVASVDTVVVLAQTLSSIRMEDASASLVEDKVMIDSCVQAMEGGFGAV
;
A
#
# COMPACT_ATOMS: atom_id res chain seq x y z
N MET A 1 -35.91 36.19 6.06
CA MET A 1 -35.54 35.10 5.12
C MET A 1 -34.17 34.53 5.50
N THR A 2 -34.01 34.01 6.72
CA THR A 2 -32.71 33.56 7.29
C THR A 2 -32.90 32.31 8.15
N SER A 3 -33.73 31.35 7.73
CA SER A 3 -34.04 30.17 8.56
C SER A 3 -34.26 28.85 7.78
N LEU A 4 -33.86 28.76 6.51
CA LEU A 4 -33.96 27.49 5.76
C LEU A 4 -32.60 26.80 5.55
N SER A 5 -31.51 27.57 5.46
CA SER A 5 -30.15 27.03 5.31
C SER A 5 -29.65 26.33 6.58
N ALA A 6 -29.95 26.90 7.76
CA ALA A 6 -29.56 26.31 9.05
C ALA A 6 -30.30 24.99 9.36
N TYR A 7 -31.58 24.88 8.98
CA TYR A 7 -32.38 23.66 9.17
C TYR A 7 -31.93 22.51 8.25
N PHE A 8 -31.45 22.81 7.04
CA PHE A 8 -30.93 21.79 6.11
C PHE A 8 -29.60 21.18 6.58
N CYS A 9 -28.71 21.99 7.17
CA CYS A 9 -27.48 21.49 7.79
C CYS A 9 -27.75 20.66 9.05
N PHE A 10 -28.74 21.04 9.86
CA PHE A 10 -29.12 20.29 11.06
C PHE A 10 -29.76 18.94 10.72
N TRP A 11 -30.59 18.86 9.68
CA TRP A 11 -31.25 17.61 9.25
C TRP A 11 -30.28 16.57 8.66
N ARG A 12 -29.19 16.99 7.98
CA ARG A 12 -28.17 16.04 7.48
C ARG A 12 -27.30 15.42 8.57
N ALA A 13 -27.10 16.12 9.70
CA ALA A 13 -26.28 15.62 10.81
C ALA A 13 -26.95 14.46 11.58
N SER A 14 -28.28 14.39 11.58
CA SER A 14 -29.07 13.44 12.38
C SER A 14 -29.11 12.00 11.84
N PHE A 15 -28.66 11.74 10.60
CA PHE A 15 -28.75 10.43 9.94
C PHE A 15 -27.40 9.81 9.54
N LEU A 16 -26.28 10.35 10.03
CA LEU A 16 -24.98 9.73 9.75
C LEU A 16 -24.90 8.35 10.42
N THR A 17 -24.55 7.34 9.62
CA THR A 17 -24.25 6.00 10.15
C THR A 17 -23.12 6.09 11.19
N PRO A 18 -23.01 5.13 12.13
CA PRO A 18 -21.91 5.12 13.10
C PRO A 18 -20.52 5.22 12.43
N LEU A 19 -20.35 4.57 11.27
CA LEU A 19 -19.11 4.65 10.51
C LEU A 19 -18.89 6.03 9.89
N ALA A 20 -19.93 6.66 9.33
CA ALA A 20 -19.82 8.01 8.78
C ALA A 20 -19.41 9.03 9.86
N ARG A 21 -19.96 8.93 11.06
CA ARG A 21 -19.53 9.75 12.21
C ARG A 21 -18.07 9.50 12.60
N LYS A 22 -17.64 8.23 12.68
CA LYS A 22 -16.23 7.88 12.94
C LYS A 22 -15.29 8.49 11.89
N ARG A 23 -15.66 8.43 10.60
CA ARG A 23 -14.86 9.04 9.52
C ARG A 23 -14.79 10.56 9.64
N GLN A 24 -15.92 11.23 9.91
CA GLN A 24 -15.95 12.67 10.10
C GLN A 24 -15.04 13.10 11.26
N HIS A 25 -15.10 12.39 12.39
CA HIS A 25 -14.24 12.67 13.53
C HIS A 25 -12.76 12.42 13.22
N TRP A 26 -12.43 11.29 12.58
CA TRP A 26 -11.07 11.00 12.16
C TRP A 26 -10.51 12.09 11.24
N ARG A 27 -11.31 12.53 10.27
CA ARG A 27 -10.93 13.59 9.35
C ARG A 27 -10.71 14.93 10.04
N GLN A 28 -11.55 15.30 11.00
CA GLN A 28 -11.33 16.49 11.83
C GLN A 28 -10.01 16.40 12.61
N LYS A 29 -9.72 15.23 13.19
CA LYS A 29 -8.45 14.98 13.89
C LYS A 29 -7.26 15.07 12.94
N LEU A 30 -7.36 14.52 11.73
CA LEU A 30 -6.32 14.64 10.71
C LEU A 30 -6.04 16.10 10.38
N LEU A 31 -7.07 16.88 10.03
CA LEU A 31 -6.93 18.27 9.59
C LEU A 31 -6.52 19.25 10.70
N ALA A 32 -6.75 18.90 11.96
CA ALA A 32 -6.31 19.69 13.11
C ALA A 32 -4.82 19.50 13.47
N GLY A 33 -4.13 18.54 12.82
CA GLY A 33 -2.71 18.29 13.02
C GLY A 33 -1.82 19.43 12.50
N ARG A 34 -0.59 19.53 13.02
CA ARG A 34 0.39 20.51 12.51
C ARG A 34 0.92 20.15 11.12
N ASP A 35 0.85 18.87 10.75
CA ASP A 35 1.40 18.34 9.48
C ASP A 35 0.36 18.20 8.37
N SER A 36 -0.87 18.67 8.60
CA SER A 36 -2.02 18.43 7.73
C SER A 36 -2.43 19.71 7.02
N ASN A 37 -1.75 19.99 5.91
CA ASN A 37 -2.27 20.83 4.85
C ASN A 37 -2.48 19.94 3.63
N PRO A 38 -3.70 19.41 3.41
CA PRO A 38 -3.95 18.54 2.26
C PRO A 38 -3.59 19.28 0.98
N SER A 39 -2.57 18.80 0.30
CA SER A 39 -2.14 19.35 -0.97
C SER A 39 -1.82 18.23 -1.94
N PRO A 40 -2.11 18.40 -3.22
CA PRO A 40 -1.67 17.46 -4.22
C PRO A 40 -0.14 17.40 -4.23
N VAL A 41 0.38 16.18 -4.30
CA VAL A 41 1.79 15.84 -4.51
C VAL A 41 1.86 15.07 -5.82
N ASP A 42 2.95 15.20 -6.58
CA ASP A 42 3.12 14.43 -7.80
C ASP A 42 3.04 12.91 -7.53
N SER A 43 2.54 12.16 -8.51
CA SER A 43 2.54 10.70 -8.47
C SER A 43 3.97 10.17 -8.29
N GLY A 44 4.11 9.06 -7.55
CA GLY A 44 5.39 8.42 -7.28
C GLY A 44 5.82 8.48 -5.81
N PRO A 45 7.11 8.71 -5.53
CA PRO A 45 7.72 8.39 -4.23
C PRO A 45 7.30 9.31 -3.09
N GLY A 46 6.77 10.50 -3.39
CA GLY A 46 6.36 11.49 -2.39
C GLY A 46 5.02 11.19 -1.72
N ARG A 47 4.38 10.06 -2.02
CA ARG A 47 3.06 9.68 -1.48
C ARG A 47 3.10 8.46 -0.53
N ALA A 48 4.18 8.28 0.22
CA ALA A 48 4.23 7.24 1.25
C ALA A 48 3.58 7.71 2.57
N LEU A 49 3.26 6.76 3.43
CA LEU A 49 2.79 7.00 4.80
C LEU A 49 3.86 6.60 5.81
N ALA A 50 4.07 7.43 6.82
CA ALA A 50 4.84 7.02 7.99
C ALA A 50 4.16 5.82 8.69
N ALA A 51 4.93 4.81 9.10
CA ALA A 51 4.43 3.60 9.73
C ALA A 51 3.52 3.88 10.94
N ARG A 52 3.82 4.93 11.73
CA ARG A 52 2.95 5.38 12.84
C ARG A 52 1.56 5.77 12.36
N LYS A 53 1.44 6.54 11.27
CA LYS A 53 0.14 7.00 10.76
C LYS A 53 -0.74 5.84 10.32
N LEU A 54 -0.13 4.80 9.72
CA LEU A 54 -0.83 3.55 9.39
C LEU A 54 -1.33 2.82 10.65
N CYS A 55 -0.47 2.68 11.66
CA CYS A 55 -0.84 2.04 12.93
C CYS A 55 -1.96 2.80 13.65
N GLU A 56 -1.91 4.14 13.66
CA GLU A 56 -2.95 4.99 14.25
C GLU A 56 -4.27 4.90 13.51
N PHE A 57 -4.24 4.90 12.17
CA PHE A 57 -5.41 4.67 11.34
C PHE A 57 -6.07 3.34 11.68
N TYR A 58 -5.29 2.26 11.69
CA TYR A 58 -5.81 0.94 12.04
C TYR A 58 -6.37 0.91 13.47
N THR A 59 -5.63 1.41 14.45
CA THR A 59 -6.07 1.46 15.87
C THR A 59 -7.40 2.18 16.01
N TYR A 60 -7.60 3.29 15.31
CA TYR A 60 -8.86 4.04 15.36
C TYR A 60 -10.03 3.28 14.73
N PHE A 61 -9.80 2.59 13.61
CA PHE A 61 -10.84 1.87 12.87
C PHE A 61 -10.92 0.37 13.17
N HIS A 62 -10.14 -0.18 14.11
CA HIS A 62 -9.99 -1.63 14.29
C HIS A 62 -11.33 -2.36 14.52
N GLU A 63 -12.25 -1.80 15.31
CA GLU A 63 -13.58 -2.39 15.55
C GLU A 63 -14.44 -2.46 14.28
N THR A 64 -14.22 -1.50 13.39
CA THR A 64 -14.87 -1.43 12.08
C THR A 64 -14.19 -2.36 11.09
N ILE A 65 -12.86 -2.46 11.11
CA ILE A 65 -12.11 -3.27 10.14
C ILE A 65 -12.21 -4.75 10.50
N ARG A 66 -12.02 -5.13 11.77
CA ARG A 66 -11.94 -6.52 12.23
C ARG A 66 -10.99 -7.32 11.33
N LYS A 67 -11.47 -8.36 10.64
CA LYS A 67 -10.69 -9.19 9.71
C LYS A 67 -10.94 -8.85 8.23
N ARG A 68 -11.47 -7.67 7.93
CA ARG A 68 -11.78 -7.25 6.56
C ARG A 68 -10.51 -6.89 5.79
N ASP A 69 -10.60 -6.97 4.48
CA ASP A 69 -9.50 -6.86 3.54
C ASP A 69 -9.29 -5.41 3.05
N MET A 70 -8.36 -5.22 2.10
CA MET A 70 -8.09 -3.89 1.55
C MET A 70 -9.25 -3.34 0.72
N HIS A 71 -10.03 -4.19 0.06
CA HIS A 71 -11.22 -3.75 -0.69
C HIS A 71 -12.21 -3.04 0.24
N TYR A 72 -12.47 -3.62 1.42
CA TYR A 72 -13.30 -2.97 2.42
C TYR A 72 -12.72 -1.63 2.89
N VAL A 73 -11.42 -1.59 3.20
CA VAL A 73 -10.74 -0.38 3.70
C VAL A 73 -10.78 0.74 2.66
N ALA A 74 -10.44 0.44 1.39
CA ALA A 74 -10.49 1.41 0.32
C ALA A 74 -11.91 1.98 0.11
N ALA A 75 -12.91 1.10 -0.07
CA ALA A 75 -14.26 1.51 -0.39
C ALA A 75 -15.00 2.21 0.78
N ASN A 76 -14.77 1.77 2.01
CA ASN A 76 -15.55 2.21 3.17
C ASN A 76 -14.84 3.23 4.05
N LEU A 77 -13.51 3.34 3.96
CA LEU A 77 -12.71 4.26 4.76
C LEU A 77 -11.97 5.26 3.88
N LEU A 78 -11.09 4.81 2.99
CA LEU A 78 -10.20 5.71 2.25
C LEU A 78 -10.98 6.62 1.29
N ASN A 79 -11.79 6.05 0.39
CA ASN A 79 -12.54 6.85 -0.57
C ASN A 79 -13.45 7.86 0.12
N PRO A 80 -14.31 7.49 1.10
CA PRO A 80 -15.14 8.50 1.77
C PRO A 80 -14.35 9.52 2.61
N LEU A 81 -13.13 9.20 3.03
CA LEU A 81 -12.26 10.17 3.72
C LEU A 81 -11.63 11.18 2.77
N THR A 82 -11.30 10.77 1.55
CA THR A 82 -10.64 11.62 0.54
C THR A 82 -11.58 12.23 -0.48
N GLU A 83 -12.87 11.85 -0.49
CA GLU A 83 -13.91 12.38 -1.37
C GLU A 83 -13.94 13.92 -1.49
N PRO A 84 -13.79 14.70 -0.39
CA PRO A 84 -13.92 16.15 -0.49
C PRO A 84 -12.82 16.82 -1.33
N GLU A 85 -11.58 16.31 -1.27
CA GLU A 85 -10.45 16.85 -2.04
C GLU A 85 -10.12 16.03 -3.29
N GLN A 86 -10.65 14.81 -3.41
CA GLN A 86 -10.28 13.82 -4.42
C GLN A 86 -8.76 13.60 -4.51
N LEU A 87 -8.12 13.44 -3.35
CA LEU A 87 -6.69 13.14 -3.21
C LEU A 87 -6.47 11.66 -2.86
N SER A 88 -5.22 11.20 -2.92
CA SER A 88 -4.79 9.99 -2.21
C SER A 88 -4.92 10.19 -0.70
N TYR A 89 -4.99 9.09 0.06
CA TYR A 89 -5.02 9.20 1.51
C TYR A 89 -3.68 9.72 2.06
N ALA A 90 -2.56 9.40 1.43
CA ALA A 90 -1.25 9.89 1.84
C ALA A 90 -1.19 11.43 1.80
N GLU A 91 -1.69 12.04 0.72
CA GLU A 91 -1.80 13.51 0.59
C GLU A 91 -2.70 14.12 1.66
N LEU A 92 -3.81 13.47 2.00
CA LEU A 92 -4.70 13.92 3.09
C LEU A 92 -4.06 13.81 4.47
N ALA A 93 -3.32 12.73 4.73
CA ALA A 93 -2.77 12.42 6.05
C ALA A 93 -1.41 13.08 6.32
N GLY A 94 -0.84 13.80 5.36
CA GLY A 94 0.50 14.36 5.41
C GLY A 94 1.53 13.33 4.93
N PRO A 95 1.91 13.35 3.65
CA PRO A 95 2.71 12.30 3.05
C PRO A 95 4.19 12.44 3.42
N VAL A 96 4.94 11.34 3.24
CA VAL A 96 6.39 11.28 3.41
C VAL A 96 7.02 10.64 2.17
N MET A 97 8.35 10.73 2.06
CA MET A 97 9.09 9.99 1.03
C MET A 97 9.08 8.49 1.31
N VAL A 98 8.92 7.69 0.27
CA VAL A 98 9.04 6.23 0.33
C VAL A 98 10.42 5.82 0.86
N GLN A 99 10.43 4.86 1.78
CA GLN A 99 11.61 4.08 2.13
C GLN A 99 11.40 2.61 1.79
N TRP A 100 10.18 2.12 1.95
CA TRP A 100 9.79 0.76 1.60
C TRP A 100 8.55 0.77 0.72
N PHE A 101 8.67 0.16 -0.45
CA PHE A 101 7.53 -0.13 -1.30
C PHE A 101 6.79 -1.35 -0.75
N VAL A 102 5.46 -1.29 -0.62
CA VAL A 102 4.66 -2.38 -0.04
C VAL A 102 3.91 -3.12 -1.14
N SER A 103 4.37 -4.34 -1.42
CA SER A 103 3.68 -5.28 -2.32
C SER A 103 2.74 -6.17 -1.50
N HIS A 104 1.44 -6.18 -1.84
CA HIS A 104 0.47 -6.97 -1.09
C HIS A 104 -0.76 -7.36 -1.93
N CYS A 105 -1.39 -8.48 -1.56
CA CYS A 105 -2.70 -8.85 -2.10
C CYS A 105 -3.81 -8.06 -1.37
N TRP A 106 -4.77 -7.53 -2.12
CA TRP A 106 -5.90 -6.79 -1.56
C TRP A 106 -6.91 -7.67 -0.81
N HIS A 107 -6.89 -8.98 -1.04
CA HIS A 107 -7.74 -9.96 -0.33
C HIS A 107 -7.18 -10.34 1.04
N ASN A 108 -5.92 -9.99 1.33
CA ASN A 108 -5.34 -10.28 2.64
C ASN A 108 -6.03 -9.43 3.71
N PRO A 109 -6.23 -9.95 4.93
CA PRO A 109 -6.77 -9.17 6.03
C PRO A 109 -5.92 -7.91 6.26
N PHE A 110 -6.57 -6.75 6.34
CA PHE A 110 -5.87 -5.49 6.59
C PHE A 110 -5.05 -5.48 7.90
N PRO A 111 -5.51 -6.08 9.02
CA PRO A 111 -4.69 -6.19 10.23
C PRO A 111 -3.32 -6.84 9.99
N ASP A 112 -3.27 -7.85 9.12
CA ASP A 112 -2.04 -8.61 8.87
C ASP A 112 -1.04 -7.74 8.11
N LEU A 113 -1.50 -6.91 7.17
CA LEU A 113 -0.67 -5.90 6.51
C LEU A 113 -0.10 -4.91 7.53
N VAL A 114 -0.94 -4.37 8.41
CA VAL A 114 -0.52 -3.37 9.41
C VAL A 114 0.50 -3.97 10.37
N GLU A 115 0.24 -5.16 10.89
CA GLU A 115 1.15 -5.84 11.81
C GLU A 115 2.47 -6.22 11.13
N SER A 116 2.43 -6.73 9.89
CA SER A 116 3.64 -7.04 9.12
C SER A 116 4.52 -5.82 8.90
N LEU A 117 3.92 -4.68 8.52
CA LEU A 117 4.65 -3.43 8.33
C LEU A 117 5.17 -2.85 9.64
N ARG A 118 4.42 -2.99 10.75
CA ARG A 118 4.90 -2.60 12.08
C ARG A 118 6.12 -3.43 12.49
N ARG A 119 6.11 -4.75 12.23
CA ARG A 119 7.25 -5.63 12.50
C ARG A 119 8.46 -5.28 11.64
N LEU A 120 8.25 -4.98 10.36
CA LEU A 120 9.31 -4.48 9.49
C LEU A 120 9.91 -3.19 10.05
N ALA A 121 9.08 -2.18 10.33
CA ALA A 121 9.53 -0.90 10.86
C ALA A 121 10.30 -1.05 12.18
N LEU A 122 9.83 -1.91 13.09
CA LEU A 122 10.52 -2.22 14.33
C LEU A 122 11.86 -2.92 14.09
N SER A 123 11.94 -3.83 13.12
CA SER A 123 13.20 -4.49 12.79
C SER A 123 14.25 -3.52 12.23
N LEU A 124 13.81 -2.38 11.68
CA LEU A 124 14.66 -1.33 11.13
C LEU A 124 15.07 -0.29 12.17
N ALA A 125 14.42 -0.28 13.34
CA ALA A 125 14.82 0.59 14.44
C ALA A 125 16.14 0.10 15.01
N ASP A 126 17.16 0.93 14.86
CA ASP A 126 18.46 0.76 15.49
C ASP A 126 19.02 2.15 15.83
N GLY A 127 19.61 2.28 17.03
CA GLY A 127 20.07 3.56 17.58
C GLY A 127 18.99 4.64 17.63
N ASP A 128 19.27 5.79 16.98
CA ASP A 128 18.40 6.97 16.97
C ASP A 128 17.23 6.90 15.96
N LYS A 129 17.14 5.86 15.13
CA LYS A 129 16.08 5.75 14.10
C LYS A 129 14.77 5.28 14.71
N SER A 130 13.79 6.19 14.75
CA SER A 130 12.43 5.86 15.15
C SER A 130 11.72 5.03 14.07
N TRP A 131 11.25 3.84 14.43
CA TRP A 131 10.40 3.00 13.55
C TRP A 131 9.14 3.74 13.08
N GLN A 132 8.69 4.74 13.83
CA GLN A 132 7.46 5.48 13.58
C GLN A 132 7.50 6.27 12.26
N ASP A 133 8.71 6.67 11.85
CA ASP A 133 8.95 7.56 10.71
C ASP A 133 9.34 6.80 9.42
N VAL A 134 9.34 5.47 9.46
CA VAL A 134 9.58 4.64 8.27
C VAL A 134 8.47 4.89 7.25
N GLY A 135 8.84 5.40 6.07
CA GLY A 135 7.92 5.68 4.98
C GLY A 135 7.55 4.42 4.20
N CYS A 136 6.29 4.01 4.29
CA CYS A 136 5.72 2.86 3.58
C CYS A 136 4.81 3.35 2.45
N TRP A 137 5.16 3.00 1.20
CA TRP A 137 4.32 3.30 0.05
C TRP A 137 3.37 2.13 -0.20
N ILE A 138 2.06 2.35 -0.05
CA ILE A 138 1.03 1.31 -0.07
C ILE A 138 0.00 1.69 -1.12
N CYS A 139 -0.17 0.87 -2.15
CA CYS A 139 -0.92 1.25 -3.36
C CYS A 139 -2.31 1.86 -3.09
N SER A 140 -3.10 1.32 -2.15
CA SER A 140 -4.44 1.84 -1.81
C SER A 140 -4.42 3.19 -1.07
N PHE A 141 -3.35 3.50 -0.35
CA PHE A 141 -3.18 4.76 0.37
C PHE A 141 -2.46 5.83 -0.46
N SER A 142 -1.55 5.39 -1.33
CA SER A 142 -0.63 6.25 -2.08
C SER A 142 -1.16 6.63 -3.46
N ASN A 143 -1.86 5.74 -4.16
CA ASN A 143 -2.52 6.10 -5.41
C ASN A 143 -3.77 6.92 -5.12
N ASN A 144 -4.01 7.95 -5.94
CA ASN A 144 -5.30 8.63 -5.94
C ASN A 144 -6.39 7.70 -6.47
N GLN A 145 -7.21 7.17 -5.56
CA GLN A 145 -8.28 6.23 -5.89
C GLN A 145 -9.38 6.83 -6.77
N TRP A 146 -9.40 8.16 -6.93
CA TRP A 146 -10.33 8.89 -7.81
C TRP A 146 -9.84 9.00 -9.25
N ARG A 147 -8.57 8.68 -9.53
CA ARG A 147 -7.91 8.84 -10.84
C ARG A 147 -7.04 7.63 -11.19
N LEU A 148 -7.54 6.42 -10.91
CA LEU A 148 -6.77 5.18 -11.04
C LEU A 148 -6.22 4.94 -12.45
N ASP A 149 -6.94 5.34 -13.50
CA ASP A 149 -6.45 5.25 -14.89
C ASP A 149 -5.11 5.99 -15.07
N ILE A 150 -4.97 7.15 -14.41
CA ILE A 150 -3.75 7.96 -14.43
C ILE A 150 -2.69 7.36 -13.52
N GLU A 151 -3.08 6.93 -12.32
CA GLU A 151 -2.15 6.33 -11.34
C GLU A 151 -1.53 5.02 -11.86
N LEU A 152 -2.25 4.29 -12.71
CA LEU A 152 -1.78 3.07 -13.37
C LEU A 152 -1.09 3.33 -14.72
N GLY A 153 -0.82 4.60 -15.05
CA GLY A 153 -0.02 4.98 -16.22
C GLY A 153 -0.76 4.92 -17.56
N LYS A 154 -2.10 4.87 -17.57
CA LYS A 154 -2.96 4.89 -18.77
C LYS A 154 -2.57 3.87 -19.84
N GLY A 155 -2.25 2.64 -19.43
CA GLY A 155 -1.82 1.58 -20.35
C GLY A 155 -0.32 1.35 -20.39
N ASP A 156 0.48 2.19 -19.71
CA ASP A 156 1.91 1.98 -19.52
C ASP A 156 2.24 1.77 -18.03
N PRO A 157 2.44 0.52 -17.58
CA PRO A 157 2.85 0.22 -16.21
C PRO A 157 4.11 0.94 -15.77
N MET A 158 5.01 1.29 -16.70
CA MET A 158 6.26 1.98 -16.36
C MET A 158 6.05 3.43 -15.96
N ALA A 159 5.01 4.08 -16.50
CA ALA A 159 4.61 5.45 -16.17
C ALA A 159 3.72 5.53 -14.91
N SER A 160 3.34 4.40 -14.33
CA SER A 160 2.48 4.35 -13.16
C SER A 160 3.12 4.94 -11.89
N SER A 161 2.28 5.45 -10.99
CA SER A 161 2.73 6.00 -9.70
C SER A 161 3.45 4.95 -8.85
N PHE A 162 3.03 3.68 -8.88
CA PHE A 162 3.69 2.64 -8.10
C PHE A 162 5.07 2.30 -8.67
N ASN A 163 5.24 2.25 -10.00
CA ASN A 163 6.56 2.04 -10.61
C ASN A 163 7.51 3.22 -10.36
N LEU A 164 7.00 4.46 -10.42
CA LEU A 164 7.79 5.66 -10.07
C LEU A 164 8.25 5.64 -8.60
N ALA A 165 7.40 5.16 -7.69
CA ALA A 165 7.77 5.00 -6.29
C ALA A 165 8.83 3.89 -6.10
N LEU A 166 8.64 2.75 -6.76
CA LEU A 166 9.53 1.59 -6.69
C LEU A 166 10.94 1.91 -7.22
N LEU A 167 11.03 2.61 -8.35
CA LEU A 167 12.31 3.02 -8.97
C LEU A 167 13.01 4.18 -8.25
N SER A 168 12.37 4.78 -7.23
CA SER A 168 12.93 5.93 -6.55
C SER A 168 14.24 5.59 -5.83
N PRO A 169 15.25 6.48 -5.87
CA PRO A 169 16.47 6.33 -5.07
C PRO A 169 16.19 6.22 -3.56
N THR A 170 15.10 6.83 -3.09
CA THR A 170 14.70 6.77 -1.67
C THR A 170 14.09 5.43 -1.26
N CYS A 171 13.58 4.66 -2.23
CA CYS A 171 13.11 3.30 -2.01
C CYS A 171 14.31 2.37 -1.80
N LYS A 172 14.36 1.73 -0.62
CA LYS A 172 15.42 0.80 -0.22
C LYS A 172 15.11 -0.64 -0.59
N GLY A 173 13.86 -0.96 -0.86
CA GLY A 173 13.43 -2.32 -1.12
C GLY A 173 11.92 -2.47 -1.10
N THR A 174 11.50 -3.71 -1.33
CA THR A 174 10.09 -4.10 -1.36
C THR A 174 9.75 -4.97 -0.17
N ALA A 175 8.76 -4.54 0.61
CA ALA A 175 8.12 -5.31 1.64
C ALA A 175 6.95 -6.09 1.03
N MET A 176 7.16 -7.39 0.77
CA MET A 176 6.13 -8.31 0.29
C MET A 176 5.34 -8.86 1.47
N ILE A 177 4.06 -8.51 1.55
CA ILE A 177 3.17 -9.02 2.59
C ILE A 177 2.66 -10.39 2.19
N LEU A 178 3.06 -11.40 2.95
CA LEU A 178 2.71 -12.80 2.70
C LEU A 178 1.70 -13.30 3.72
N ASP A 179 0.65 -13.93 3.20
CA ASP A 179 -0.21 -14.82 3.95
C ASP A 179 0.32 -16.26 3.86
N GLU A 180 -0.33 -17.17 4.58
CA GLU A 180 0.01 -18.60 4.60
C GLU A 180 -0.01 -19.28 3.21
N ASN A 181 -0.73 -18.69 2.24
CA ASN A 181 -0.86 -19.21 0.87
C ASN A 181 -0.03 -18.44 -0.16
N ALA A 182 0.74 -17.44 0.27
CA ALA A 182 1.53 -16.53 -0.56
C ALA A 182 0.73 -15.94 -1.74
N GLN A 183 -0.53 -15.54 -1.50
CA GLN A 183 -1.45 -15.06 -2.52
C GLN A 183 -0.92 -13.87 -3.30
N ALA A 184 -0.12 -13.00 -2.67
CA ALA A 184 0.52 -11.87 -3.34
C ALA A 184 1.35 -12.35 -4.55
N LEU A 185 2.07 -13.46 -4.43
CA LEU A 185 2.88 -14.01 -5.52
C LEU A 185 2.07 -14.68 -6.65
N ARG A 186 0.73 -14.69 -6.55
CA ARG A 186 -0.19 -15.16 -7.60
C ARG A 186 -0.87 -14.01 -8.33
N ARG A 187 -0.47 -12.76 -8.05
CA ARG A 187 -1.06 -11.54 -8.60
C ARG A 187 -0.11 -10.90 -9.60
N SER A 188 -0.60 -10.57 -10.80
CA SER A 188 0.23 -10.00 -11.89
C SER A 188 0.93 -8.72 -11.45
N TRP A 189 0.22 -7.82 -10.75
CA TRP A 189 0.81 -6.59 -10.21
C TRP A 189 1.93 -6.87 -9.21
N CYS A 190 1.73 -7.77 -8.26
CA CYS A 190 2.75 -8.10 -7.26
C CYS A 190 3.98 -8.78 -7.88
N LEU A 191 3.80 -9.63 -8.90
CA LEU A 191 4.94 -10.22 -9.61
C LEU A 191 5.69 -9.20 -10.44
N PHE A 192 4.99 -8.22 -11.04
CA PHE A 192 5.65 -7.10 -11.71
C PHE A 192 6.51 -6.31 -10.73
N GLU A 193 6.01 -6.03 -9.54
CA GLU A 193 6.76 -5.36 -8.47
C GLU A 193 7.98 -6.19 -8.02
N VAL A 194 7.85 -7.52 -7.92
CA VAL A 194 8.96 -8.44 -7.61
C VAL A 194 10.03 -8.41 -8.70
N PHE A 195 9.63 -8.51 -9.96
CA PHE A 195 10.55 -8.45 -11.10
C PHE A 195 11.37 -7.15 -11.09
N GLN A 196 10.70 -6.01 -10.93
CA GLN A 196 11.35 -4.71 -10.84
C GLN A 196 12.27 -4.62 -9.62
N THR A 197 11.88 -5.20 -8.48
CA THR A 197 12.70 -5.29 -7.26
C THR A 197 14.00 -6.06 -7.51
N PHE A 198 13.95 -7.19 -8.21
CA PHE A 198 15.15 -7.98 -8.52
C PHE A 198 16.10 -7.24 -9.45
N ARG A 199 15.57 -6.59 -10.50
CA ARG A 199 16.38 -5.73 -11.38
C ARG A 199 17.08 -4.62 -10.60
N LEU A 200 16.33 -3.89 -9.77
CA LEU A 200 16.90 -2.82 -8.94
C LEU A 200 17.98 -3.33 -8.00
N SER A 201 17.82 -4.53 -7.43
CA SER A 201 18.81 -5.11 -6.52
C SER A 201 20.10 -5.54 -7.22
N ALA A 202 20.03 -5.88 -8.51
CA ALA A 202 21.20 -6.15 -9.33
C ALA A 202 21.94 -4.86 -9.74
N GLU A 203 21.20 -3.78 -9.98
CA GLU A 203 21.73 -2.49 -10.43
C GLU A 203 22.25 -1.60 -9.28
N ARG A 204 21.63 -1.68 -8.10
CA ARG A 204 21.88 -0.81 -6.94
C ARG A 204 22.39 -1.59 -5.74
N ARG A 205 23.63 -1.31 -5.33
CA ARG A 205 24.26 -1.96 -4.15
C ARG A 205 23.62 -1.59 -2.82
N ASP A 206 22.95 -0.44 -2.74
CA ASP A 206 22.29 0.09 -1.55
C ASP A 206 20.84 -0.40 -1.39
N HIS A 207 20.33 -1.18 -2.36
CA HIS A 207 18.98 -1.71 -2.36
C HIS A 207 18.94 -3.05 -1.60
N GLU A 208 18.11 -3.14 -0.55
CA GLU A 208 17.92 -4.33 0.29
C GLU A 208 17.09 -5.43 -0.41
N GLY A 209 16.49 -5.13 -1.55
CA GLY A 209 15.75 -6.09 -2.37
C GLY A 209 14.40 -6.48 -1.78
N LEU A 210 14.02 -7.75 -1.96
CA LEU A 210 12.71 -8.26 -1.56
C LEU A 210 12.76 -8.79 -0.12
N LEU A 211 12.04 -8.14 0.79
CA LEU A 211 11.79 -8.62 2.15
C LEU A 211 10.41 -9.27 2.25
N MET A 212 10.38 -10.47 2.79
CA MET A 212 9.15 -11.23 3.01
C MET A 212 8.65 -10.94 4.42
N CYS A 213 7.49 -10.29 4.50
CA CYS A 213 6.91 -9.78 5.73
C CYS A 213 5.62 -10.52 6.07
N THR A 214 5.54 -10.96 7.32
CA THR A 214 4.36 -11.61 7.90
C THR A 214 4.03 -10.96 9.25
N PRO A 215 2.85 -11.21 9.84
CA PRO A 215 2.55 -10.71 11.18
C PRO A 215 3.51 -11.23 12.27
N ALA A 216 4.17 -12.37 12.03
CA ALA A 216 5.19 -12.91 12.93
C ALA A 216 6.51 -12.13 12.86
N GLY A 217 6.85 -11.57 11.70
CA GLY A 217 8.08 -10.82 11.48
C GLY A 217 8.58 -10.86 10.04
N VAL A 218 9.83 -10.39 9.87
CA VAL A 218 10.54 -10.39 8.59
C VAL A 218 11.36 -11.68 8.47
N LEU A 219 11.10 -12.47 7.44
CA LEU A 219 11.73 -13.78 7.24
C LEU A 219 13.26 -13.70 7.17
N GLN A 220 13.77 -12.81 6.33
CA GLN A 220 15.20 -12.61 6.10
C GLN A 220 15.96 -12.13 7.35
N ARG A 221 15.25 -11.75 8.42
CA ARG A 221 15.82 -11.31 9.70
C ARG A 221 15.74 -12.39 10.79
N GLY A 222 15.50 -13.64 10.39
CA GLY A 222 15.57 -14.81 11.27
C GLY A 222 14.36 -15.03 12.18
N VAL A 223 13.23 -14.36 11.91
CA VAL A 223 12.04 -14.41 12.77
C VAL A 223 11.03 -15.48 12.35
N ALA A 224 11.17 -16.07 11.16
CA ALA A 224 10.21 -17.04 10.64
C ALA A 224 10.53 -18.50 11.01
N SER A 225 9.47 -19.29 11.11
CA SER A 225 9.60 -20.75 11.26
C SER A 225 10.25 -21.37 10.02
N VAL A 226 11.03 -22.44 10.21
CA VAL A 226 11.66 -23.19 9.11
C VAL A 226 10.61 -23.67 8.11
N ASP A 227 9.45 -24.12 8.59
CA ASP A 227 8.35 -24.58 7.73
C ASP A 227 7.82 -23.47 6.83
N THR A 228 7.63 -22.26 7.36
CA THR A 228 7.22 -21.09 6.57
C THR A 228 8.24 -20.74 5.49
N VAL A 229 9.54 -20.79 5.82
CA VAL A 229 10.62 -20.52 4.86
C VAL A 229 10.64 -21.58 3.75
N VAL A 230 10.49 -22.87 4.09
CA VAL A 230 10.47 -23.96 3.11
C VAL A 230 9.26 -23.86 2.17
N VAL A 231 8.06 -23.61 2.72
CA VAL A 231 6.85 -23.44 1.90
C VAL A 231 6.98 -22.26 0.94
N LEU A 232 7.54 -21.14 1.41
CA LEU A 232 7.74 -19.97 0.56
C LEU A 232 8.81 -20.18 -0.49
N ALA A 233 9.92 -20.87 -0.16
CA ALA A 233 10.94 -21.23 -1.13
C ALA A 233 10.37 -22.15 -2.23
N GLN A 234 9.59 -23.16 -1.86
CA GLN A 234 8.91 -24.05 -2.81
C GLN A 234 7.88 -23.29 -3.67
N THR A 235 7.14 -22.38 -3.05
CA THR A 235 6.16 -21.55 -3.76
C THR A 235 6.88 -20.69 -4.79
N LEU A 236 7.91 -19.94 -4.37
CA LEU A 236 8.73 -19.09 -5.25
C LEU A 236 9.36 -19.88 -6.39
N SER A 237 9.89 -21.08 -6.14
CA SER A 237 10.50 -21.91 -7.19
C SER A 237 9.51 -22.47 -8.22
N SER A 238 8.21 -22.41 -7.93
CA SER A 238 7.14 -22.94 -8.80
C SER A 238 6.30 -21.86 -9.47
N ILE A 239 6.47 -20.60 -9.06
CA ILE A 239 5.68 -19.50 -9.59
C ILE A 239 6.15 -19.16 -10.99
N ARG A 240 5.17 -19.05 -11.89
CA ARG A 240 5.33 -18.54 -13.23
C ARG A 240 4.52 -17.26 -13.35
N MET A 241 5.14 -16.22 -13.88
CA MET A 241 4.48 -14.93 -14.00
C MET A 241 3.27 -14.98 -14.94
N GLU A 242 3.31 -15.86 -15.93
CA GLU A 242 2.23 -16.10 -16.89
C GLU A 242 0.95 -16.62 -16.21
N ASP A 243 1.11 -17.41 -15.14
CA ASP A 243 0.02 -18.03 -14.39
C ASP A 243 -0.62 -17.05 -13.39
N ALA A 244 -0.06 -15.84 -13.25
CA ALA A 244 -0.58 -14.84 -12.33
C ALA A 244 -1.89 -14.22 -12.82
N SER A 245 -2.72 -13.87 -11.84
CA SER A 245 -4.07 -13.33 -12.03
C SER A 245 -4.12 -11.82 -11.76
N ALA A 246 -5.00 -11.13 -12.48
CA ALA A 246 -5.42 -9.76 -12.19
C ALA A 246 -6.95 -9.73 -12.04
N SER A 247 -7.46 -8.79 -11.24
CA SER A 247 -8.92 -8.64 -11.08
C SER A 247 -9.58 -8.06 -12.33
N LEU A 248 -8.81 -7.32 -13.14
CA LEU A 248 -9.20 -6.80 -14.45
C LEU A 248 -8.36 -7.51 -15.51
N VAL A 249 -8.99 -7.96 -16.59
CA VAL A 249 -8.30 -8.70 -17.66
C VAL A 249 -7.34 -7.76 -18.40
N GLU A 250 -7.74 -6.50 -18.56
CA GLU A 250 -6.95 -5.43 -19.17
C GLU A 250 -5.62 -5.24 -18.44
N ASP A 251 -5.63 -5.27 -17.10
CA ASP A 251 -4.42 -5.19 -16.29
C ASP A 251 -3.48 -6.37 -16.58
N LYS A 252 -4.03 -7.60 -16.64
CA LYS A 252 -3.21 -8.78 -16.95
C LYS A 252 -2.56 -8.65 -18.32
N VAL A 253 -3.33 -8.33 -19.36
CA VAL A 253 -2.81 -8.21 -20.72
C VAL A 253 -1.74 -7.12 -20.81
N MET A 254 -1.98 -5.97 -20.18
CA MET A 254 -1.04 -4.86 -20.14
C MET A 254 0.28 -5.24 -19.45
N ILE A 255 0.20 -5.84 -18.26
CA ILE A 255 1.39 -6.24 -17.49
C ILE A 255 2.17 -7.33 -18.23
N ASP A 256 1.48 -8.36 -18.72
CA ASP A 256 2.09 -9.47 -19.45
C ASP A 256 2.83 -8.95 -20.69
N SER A 257 2.22 -8.03 -21.44
CA SER A 257 2.85 -7.39 -22.62
C SER A 257 4.08 -6.55 -22.24
N CYS A 258 3.99 -5.82 -21.12
CA CYS A 258 5.07 -4.99 -20.60
C CYS A 258 6.28 -5.85 -20.23
N VAL A 259 6.06 -6.96 -19.50
CA VAL A 259 7.12 -7.89 -19.09
C VAL A 259 7.74 -8.60 -20.28
N GLN A 260 6.94 -9.07 -21.25
CA GLN A 260 7.47 -9.70 -22.46
C GLN A 260 8.41 -8.79 -23.25
N ALA A 261 8.18 -7.48 -23.23
CA ALA A 261 9.02 -6.49 -23.91
C ALA A 261 10.32 -6.16 -23.14
N MET A 262 10.46 -6.58 -21.88
CA MET A 262 11.64 -6.34 -21.06
C MET A 262 12.74 -7.39 -21.31
N GLU A 263 13.99 -7.01 -21.06
CA GLU A 263 15.13 -7.93 -21.18
C GLU A 263 14.97 -9.13 -20.23
N GLY A 264 15.05 -10.35 -20.78
CA GLY A 264 14.79 -11.61 -20.06
C GLY A 264 13.33 -12.07 -20.04
N GLY A 265 12.37 -11.20 -20.37
CA GLY A 265 10.94 -11.53 -20.46
C GLY A 265 10.41 -12.25 -19.21
N PHE A 266 9.50 -13.21 -19.41
CA PHE A 266 9.02 -14.06 -18.31
C PHE A 266 10.09 -15.02 -17.75
N GLY A 267 11.20 -15.24 -18.45
CA GLY A 267 12.27 -16.14 -18.01
C GLY A 267 13.22 -15.52 -16.97
N ALA A 268 13.02 -14.26 -16.61
CA ALA A 268 13.84 -13.53 -15.65
C ALA A 268 13.24 -13.43 -14.24
N VAL A 269 12.09 -14.07 -14.00
CA VAL A 269 11.43 -14.21 -12.68
C VAL A 269 11.38 -15.67 -12.28
#